data_AF-A0A7C1Y036-F1
#
_entry.id   AF-A0A7C1Y036-F1
#
_cell.length_a   1.000
_cell.length_b   1.000
_cell.length_c   1.000
_cell.angle_alpha   90.00
_cell.angle_beta   90.00
_cell.angle_gamma   90.00
#
_symmetry.space_group_name_H-M   'P 1'
#
loop_
_entity.id
_entity.type
_entity.pdbx_description
1 polymer ?
#
loop_
_entity_poly.entity_id
_entity_poly.type
_entity_poly.pdbx_seq_one_letter_code
_entity_poly.pdbx_strand_id
1 'polypeptide(L)'
;MCSYINKKDRTMSGSLLRTYSVFLCLIFSTAINATIINGSNVIDVYGKETQLKGYDNSKINVYAGSKVSWLYGYDAANINISGGDISWLTLYNQSVSNITAVDDLSWLLVNDSSEVNIFGSGFSYANGHLSGLWGNGSSFDFWALKESDLSSGNVSSVLPDNIRLHSVSVPEPGTPLLFLIGLAITLYTAQFKSNKDIRRKF
;
A
#
# COMPACT_ATOMS: atom_id res chain seq x y z
N MET A 1 22.18 18.31 1.68
CA MET A 1 23.19 19.13 2.40
C MET A 1 24.54 18.82 1.75
N CYS A 2 25.10 19.73 0.95
CA CYS A 2 26.39 19.49 0.29
C CYS A 2 27.39 20.57 0.74
N SER A 3 28.51 20.11 1.27
CA SER A 3 29.58 20.91 1.88
C SER A 3 30.37 21.69 0.82
N TYR A 4 30.68 22.94 1.14
CA TYR A 4 31.44 23.87 0.29
C TYR A 4 32.93 23.76 0.62
N ILE A 5 33.76 23.21 -0.27
CA ILE A 5 35.22 23.23 -0.12
C ILE A 5 35.76 24.40 -0.94
N ASN A 6 36.16 25.47 -0.25
CA ASN A 6 36.82 26.63 -0.84
C ASN A 6 38.32 26.33 -0.95
N LYS A 7 38.85 26.17 -2.17
CA LYS A 7 40.27 25.91 -2.42
C LYS A 7 40.93 27.17 -2.98
N LYS A 8 41.81 27.74 -2.15
CA LYS A 8 42.60 28.96 -2.36
C LYS A 8 43.58 28.81 -3.54
N ASP A 9 43.52 29.75 -4.48
CA ASP A 9 44.36 29.82 -5.67
C ASP A 9 45.84 30.08 -5.35
N ARG A 10 46.72 29.42 -6.11
CA ARG A 10 48.12 29.83 -6.32
C ARG A 10 48.36 29.97 -7.82
N THR A 11 48.80 31.16 -8.21
CA THR A 11 49.30 31.52 -9.54
C THR A 11 50.59 30.76 -9.86
N MET A 12 50.62 30.03 -10.98
CA MET A 12 51.86 29.82 -11.75
C MET A 12 51.59 29.79 -13.25
N SER A 13 52.43 30.54 -13.96
CA SER A 13 52.56 30.69 -15.41
C SER A 13 53.10 29.42 -16.05
N GLY A 14 52.51 29.00 -17.16
CA GLY A 14 52.98 27.87 -17.97
C GLY A 14 51.86 27.25 -18.81
N SER A 15 51.83 27.59 -20.10
CA SER A 15 50.86 27.13 -21.09
C SER A 15 50.84 25.60 -21.23
N LEU A 16 49.78 24.98 -20.71
CA LEU A 16 49.42 23.58 -20.94
C LEU A 16 47.90 23.54 -21.10
N LEU A 17 47.44 23.16 -22.30
CA LEU A 17 46.04 22.90 -22.63
C LEU A 17 45.51 21.77 -21.73
N ARG A 18 45.01 22.14 -20.55
CA ARG A 18 44.24 21.26 -19.68
C ARG A 18 42.79 21.30 -20.14
N THR A 19 42.36 20.20 -20.73
CA THR A 19 40.94 19.92 -21.00
C THR A 19 40.22 19.87 -19.65
N TYR A 20 39.55 20.96 -19.28
CA TYR A 20 38.68 20.99 -18.11
C TYR A 20 37.46 20.12 -18.42
N SER A 21 37.43 18.92 -17.83
CA SER A 21 36.22 18.09 -17.80
C SER A 21 35.23 18.79 -16.88
N VAL A 22 34.36 19.63 -17.46
CA VAL A 22 33.26 20.28 -16.75
C VAL A 22 32.25 19.19 -16.42
N PHE A 23 32.34 18.66 -15.21
CA PHE A 23 31.37 17.72 -14.68
C PHE A 23 30.07 18.50 -14.37
N LEU A 24 29.19 18.58 -15.37
CA LEU A 24 27.87 19.20 -15.26
C LEU A 24 26.99 18.31 -14.38
N CYS A 25 27.06 18.53 -13.06
CA CYS A 25 26.14 17.93 -12.11
C CYS A 25 24.78 18.63 -12.26
N LEU A 26 23.90 18.07 -13.09
CA LEU A 26 22.49 18.47 -13.16
C LEU A 26 21.81 18.05 -11.85
N ILE A 27 21.79 18.96 -10.88
CA ILE A 27 20.98 18.81 -9.67
C ILE A 27 19.52 19.03 -10.10
N PHE A 28 18.85 17.96 -10.52
CA PHE A 28 17.39 17.95 -10.60
C PHE A 28 16.85 18.00 -9.17
N SER A 29 16.71 19.22 -8.63
CA SER A 29 15.91 19.45 -7.44
C SER A 29 14.46 19.16 -7.83
N THR A 30 13.98 17.94 -7.61
CA THR A 30 12.55 17.65 -7.71
C THR A 30 11.88 18.45 -6.60
N ALA A 31 11.22 19.55 -6.97
CA ALA A 31 10.36 20.26 -6.05
C ALA A 31 9.40 19.23 -5.44
N ILE A 32 9.38 19.14 -4.11
CA ILE A 32 8.41 18.34 -3.37
C ILE A 32 7.07 19.08 -3.54
N ASN A 33 6.43 18.84 -4.67
CA ASN A 33 5.12 19.40 -4.93
C ASN A 33 4.11 18.52 -4.21
N ALA A 34 3.40 19.13 -3.26
CA ALA A 34 2.22 18.52 -2.70
C ALA A 34 1.06 18.76 -3.67
N THR A 35 0.40 17.68 -4.06
CA THR A 35 -0.90 17.76 -4.74
C THR A 35 -1.96 17.99 -3.67
N ILE A 36 -2.73 19.08 -3.81
CA ILE A 36 -3.77 19.48 -2.85
C ILE A 36 -5.11 19.55 -3.57
N ILE A 37 -6.12 18.88 -3.02
CA ILE A 37 -7.51 18.98 -3.45
C ILE A 37 -8.40 19.41 -2.29
N ASN A 38 -9.47 20.14 -2.59
CA ASN A 38 -10.40 20.72 -1.61
C ASN A 38 -11.84 20.72 -2.14
N GLY A 39 -12.79 21.17 -1.32
CA GLY A 39 -14.21 21.26 -1.69
C GLY A 39 -14.82 19.89 -1.97
N SER A 40 -15.39 19.72 -3.16
CA SER A 40 -16.00 18.46 -3.64
C SER A 40 -15.22 17.84 -4.81
N ASN A 41 -13.97 18.25 -4.99
CA ASN A 41 -13.13 17.77 -6.07
C ASN A 41 -12.77 16.29 -5.90
N VAL A 42 -12.57 15.61 -7.02
CA VAL A 42 -12.16 14.20 -7.06
C VAL A 42 -10.80 14.11 -7.76
N ILE A 43 -9.87 13.33 -7.20
CA ILE A 43 -8.63 12.94 -7.88
C ILE A 43 -8.52 11.42 -7.95
N ASP A 44 -8.13 10.95 -9.13
CA ASP A 44 -7.74 9.57 -9.36
C ASP A 44 -6.22 9.50 -9.50
N VAL A 45 -5.58 8.70 -8.65
CA VAL A 45 -4.12 8.52 -8.63
C VAL A 45 -3.78 7.22 -9.33
N TYR A 46 -3.00 7.31 -10.41
CA TYR A 46 -2.44 6.19 -11.16
C TYR A 46 -0.91 6.21 -11.22
N GLY A 47 -0.29 7.18 -10.56
CA GLY A 47 1.12 7.54 -10.73
C GLY A 47 1.87 7.72 -9.42
N LYS A 48 2.94 8.50 -9.48
CA LYS A 48 3.78 8.79 -8.31
C LYS A 48 3.44 10.17 -7.76
N GLU A 49 3.06 10.24 -6.49
CA GLU A 49 2.83 11.48 -5.77
C GLU A 49 3.68 11.48 -4.50
N THR A 50 4.52 12.49 -4.30
CA THR A 50 5.31 12.56 -3.07
C THR A 50 4.40 12.89 -1.89
N GLN A 51 3.46 13.82 -2.07
CA GLN A 51 2.52 14.23 -1.04
C GLN A 51 1.18 14.56 -1.66
N LEU A 52 0.11 13.96 -1.13
CA LEU A 52 -1.26 14.17 -1.56
C LEU A 52 -2.13 14.52 -0.35
N LYS A 53 -2.87 15.63 -0.44
CA LYS A 53 -3.74 16.12 0.64
C LYS A 53 -5.14 16.39 0.13
N GLY A 54 -6.14 15.81 0.80
CA GLY A 54 -7.56 16.10 0.58
C GLY A 54 -8.17 16.86 1.76
N TYR A 55 -8.87 17.95 1.48
CA TYR A 55 -9.60 18.77 2.46
C TYR A 55 -11.11 18.76 2.18
N ASP A 56 -11.90 19.31 3.10
CA ASP A 56 -13.36 19.44 3.01
C ASP A 56 -14.05 18.11 2.65
N ASN A 57 -14.91 18.07 1.63
CA ASN A 57 -15.60 16.87 1.13
C ASN A 57 -14.90 16.26 -0.10
N SER A 58 -13.59 16.48 -0.24
CA SER A 58 -12.86 16.01 -1.42
C SER A 58 -12.77 14.49 -1.45
N LYS A 59 -12.56 13.92 -2.64
CA LYS A 59 -12.44 12.48 -2.84
C LYS A 59 -11.11 12.12 -3.48
N ILE A 60 -10.37 11.21 -2.85
CA ILE A 60 -9.11 10.68 -3.38
C ILE A 60 -9.31 9.19 -3.68
N ASN A 61 -9.05 8.76 -4.91
CA ASN A 61 -9.03 7.35 -5.26
C ASN A 61 -7.59 6.94 -5.63
N VAL A 62 -7.05 5.95 -4.92
CA VAL A 62 -5.71 5.40 -5.18
C VAL A 62 -5.86 4.00 -5.75
N TYR A 63 -5.34 3.81 -6.96
CA TYR A 63 -5.42 2.54 -7.69
C TYR A 63 -4.09 1.79 -7.70
N ALA A 64 -4.14 0.51 -8.08
CA ALA A 64 -2.98 -0.35 -8.25
C ALA A 64 -1.90 0.28 -9.15
N GLY A 65 -0.63 0.09 -8.78
CA GLY A 65 0.52 0.69 -9.47
C GLY A 65 0.86 2.12 -9.06
N SER A 66 0.01 2.78 -8.27
CA SER A 66 0.31 4.10 -7.69
C SER A 66 1.42 4.03 -6.64
N LYS A 67 2.13 5.14 -6.44
CA LYS A 67 3.12 5.30 -5.36
C LYS A 67 2.90 6.63 -4.66
N VAL A 68 2.48 6.61 -3.40
CA VAL A 68 2.17 7.82 -2.63
C VAL A 68 2.99 7.83 -1.34
N SER A 69 3.98 8.71 -1.22
CA SER A 69 4.80 8.71 0.01
C SER A 69 4.00 9.22 1.23
N TRP A 70 3.17 10.24 1.04
CA TRP A 70 2.34 10.79 2.10
C TRP A 70 0.93 11.12 1.61
N LEU A 71 -0.07 10.47 2.20
CA LEU A 71 -1.49 10.64 1.89
C LEU A 71 -2.22 11.15 3.13
N TYR A 72 -2.81 12.33 3.02
CA TYR A 72 -3.52 12.97 4.12
C TYR A 72 -4.98 13.23 3.78
N GLY A 73 -5.88 12.89 4.71
CA GLY A 73 -7.29 13.28 4.69
C GLY A 73 -7.60 14.24 5.84
N TYR A 74 -8.18 15.39 5.53
CA TYR A 74 -8.63 16.40 6.48
C TYR A 74 -10.15 16.60 6.38
N ASP A 75 -10.73 17.17 7.44
CA ASP A 75 -12.15 17.54 7.51
C ASP A 75 -13.10 16.39 7.22
N ALA A 76 -13.78 16.35 6.08
CA ALA A 76 -14.71 15.28 5.68
C ALA A 76 -14.23 14.55 4.41
N ALA A 77 -12.91 14.55 4.16
CA ALA A 77 -12.35 13.98 2.95
C ALA A 77 -12.60 12.47 2.89
N ASN A 78 -12.89 11.96 1.69
CA ASN A 78 -13.15 10.55 1.44
C ASN A 78 -12.01 9.93 0.62
N ILE A 79 -11.27 9.01 1.21
CA ILE A 79 -10.14 8.33 0.56
C ILE A 79 -10.54 6.89 0.26
N ASN A 80 -10.38 6.44 -0.99
CA ASN A 80 -10.64 5.07 -1.40
C ASN A 80 -9.35 4.48 -1.95
N ILE A 81 -8.91 3.37 -1.36
CA ILE A 81 -7.64 2.72 -1.69
C ILE A 81 -7.94 1.30 -2.15
N SER A 82 -7.65 1.04 -3.42
CA SER A 82 -7.83 -0.26 -4.06
C SER A 82 -6.54 -0.80 -4.67
N GLY A 83 -5.38 -0.28 -4.24
CA GLY A 83 -4.04 -0.74 -4.61
C GLY A 83 -2.99 0.35 -4.36
N GLY A 84 -1.77 0.11 -4.84
CA GLY A 84 -0.67 1.07 -4.78
C GLY A 84 0.22 0.89 -3.54
N ASP A 85 1.33 1.60 -3.54
CA ASP A 85 2.38 1.59 -2.52
C ASP A 85 2.34 2.94 -1.78
N ILE A 86 1.95 2.91 -0.51
CA ILE A 86 1.66 4.09 0.32
C ILE A 86 2.53 4.06 1.57
N SER A 87 3.46 5.00 1.73
CA SER A 87 4.33 4.97 2.92
C SER A 87 3.59 5.45 4.17
N TRP A 88 2.83 6.55 4.08
CA TRP A 88 2.08 7.12 5.19
C TRP A 88 0.67 7.49 4.77
N LEU A 89 -0.32 6.96 5.47
CA LEU A 89 -1.71 7.37 5.42
C LEU A 89 -2.09 7.99 6.77
N THR A 90 -2.54 9.23 6.77
CA THR A 90 -2.96 9.93 7.99
C THR A 90 -4.32 10.60 7.80
N LEU A 91 -5.22 10.37 8.74
CA LEU A 91 -6.57 10.92 8.74
C LEU A 91 -6.80 11.82 9.95
N TYR A 92 -7.43 12.96 9.70
CA TYR A 92 -7.82 13.95 10.69
C TYR A 92 -9.33 14.23 10.65
N ASN A 93 -9.87 14.83 11.72
CA ASN A 93 -11.26 15.29 11.81
C ASN A 93 -12.30 14.20 11.49
N GLN A 94 -13.19 14.39 10.52
CA GLN A 94 -14.29 13.48 10.13
C GLN A 94 -13.97 12.73 8.82
N SER A 95 -12.69 12.69 8.42
CA SER A 95 -12.29 12.06 7.18
C SER A 95 -12.46 10.54 7.26
N VAL A 96 -12.78 9.94 6.12
CA VAL A 96 -13.06 8.51 6.02
C VAL A 96 -12.14 7.89 4.97
N SER A 97 -11.46 6.81 5.32
CA SER A 97 -10.72 5.98 4.36
C SER A 97 -11.35 4.60 4.22
N ASN A 98 -11.52 4.13 2.98
CA ASN A 98 -11.94 2.77 2.66
C ASN A 98 -10.78 2.05 1.96
N ILE A 99 -10.27 0.98 2.57
CA ILE A 99 -9.10 0.22 2.09
C ILE A 99 -9.55 -1.20 1.73
N THR A 100 -9.60 -1.49 0.43
CA THR A 100 -9.96 -2.83 -0.07
C THR A 100 -8.75 -3.65 -0.48
N ALA A 101 -7.66 -2.98 -0.87
CA ALA A 101 -6.38 -3.58 -1.18
C ALA A 101 -5.30 -2.48 -1.18
N VAL A 102 -4.07 -2.83 -0.82
CA VAL A 102 -2.87 -2.00 -0.98
C VAL A 102 -1.70 -2.93 -1.27
N ASP A 103 -0.79 -2.51 -2.16
CA ASP A 103 0.39 -3.31 -2.51
C ASP A 103 1.41 -3.27 -1.37
N ASP A 104 1.61 -2.09 -0.78
CA ASP A 104 2.39 -1.87 0.43
C ASP A 104 1.83 -0.66 1.19
N LEU A 105 1.66 -0.78 2.51
CA LEU A 105 1.30 0.32 3.39
C LEU A 105 2.25 0.27 4.57
N SER A 106 3.00 1.33 4.89
CA SER A 106 3.90 1.26 6.05
C SER A 106 3.23 1.76 7.34
N TRP A 107 2.55 2.91 7.28
CA TRP A 107 1.94 3.55 8.43
C TRP A 107 0.51 4.01 8.14
N LEU A 108 -0.42 3.59 8.99
CA LEU A 108 -1.78 4.10 9.10
C LEU A 108 -1.91 4.83 10.44
N LEU A 109 -2.12 6.13 10.37
CA LEU A 109 -2.34 6.98 11.53
C LEU A 109 -3.76 7.53 11.50
N VAL A 110 -4.47 7.38 12.61
CA VAL A 110 -5.81 7.96 12.80
C VAL A 110 -5.79 9.00 13.91
N ASN A 111 -6.54 10.08 13.71
CA ASN A 111 -6.74 11.14 14.70
C ASN A 111 -8.22 11.54 14.80
N ASP A 112 -8.59 12.14 15.93
CA ASP A 112 -9.90 12.72 16.21
C ASP A 112 -11.07 11.74 15.95
N SER A 113 -12.04 12.17 15.16
CA SER A 113 -13.24 11.42 14.76
C SER A 113 -13.10 10.73 13.40
N SER A 114 -11.88 10.55 12.89
CA SER A 114 -11.68 9.96 11.55
C SER A 114 -12.06 8.48 11.56
N GLU A 115 -12.37 7.92 10.40
CA GLU A 115 -12.76 6.51 10.29
C GLU A 115 -11.95 5.81 9.21
N VAL A 116 -11.48 4.60 9.51
CA VAL A 116 -10.85 3.72 8.51
C VAL A 116 -11.65 2.43 8.43
N ASN A 117 -12.11 2.10 7.24
CA ASN A 117 -12.78 0.84 6.91
C ASN A 117 -11.81 -0.05 6.14
N ILE A 118 -11.44 -1.19 6.73
CA ILE A 118 -10.49 -2.14 6.13
C ILE A 118 -11.23 -3.42 5.76
N PHE A 119 -11.18 -3.80 4.49
CA PHE A 119 -11.89 -4.96 3.96
C PHE A 119 -10.93 -6.12 3.70
N GLY A 120 -11.09 -7.23 4.42
CA GLY A 120 -10.14 -8.34 4.38
C GLY A 120 -10.58 -9.52 5.24
N SER A 121 -9.66 -10.40 5.60
CA SER A 121 -9.92 -11.56 6.45
C SER A 121 -8.69 -11.92 7.27
N GLY A 122 -8.86 -12.78 8.29
CA GLY A 122 -7.75 -13.28 9.11
C GLY A 122 -7.02 -12.17 9.88
N PHE A 123 -7.75 -11.12 10.30
CA PHE A 123 -7.16 -9.98 10.97
C PHE A 123 -6.47 -10.36 12.28
N SER A 124 -5.25 -9.85 12.47
CA SER A 124 -4.50 -9.96 13.72
C SER A 124 -3.89 -8.61 14.05
N TYR A 125 -4.11 -8.16 15.29
CA TYR A 125 -3.56 -6.91 15.81
C TYR A 125 -2.71 -7.17 17.04
N ALA A 126 -1.44 -6.75 17.00
CA ALA A 126 -0.53 -6.87 18.13
C ALA A 126 0.51 -5.74 18.10
N ASN A 127 0.72 -5.10 19.26
CA ASN A 127 1.74 -4.07 19.45
C ASN A 127 1.73 -3.01 18.35
N GLY A 128 0.56 -2.47 18.02
CA GLY A 128 0.45 -1.44 16.99
C GLY A 128 0.45 -1.94 15.55
N HIS A 129 0.66 -3.22 15.31
CA HIS A 129 0.74 -3.80 13.98
C HIS A 129 -0.57 -4.51 13.63
N LEU A 130 -1.15 -4.16 12.48
CA LEU A 130 -2.31 -4.81 11.91
C LEU A 130 -1.90 -5.64 10.70
N SER A 131 -2.29 -6.91 10.72
CA SER A 131 -2.00 -7.89 9.66
C SER A 131 -3.26 -8.65 9.26
N GLY A 132 -3.23 -9.26 8.07
CA GLY A 132 -4.33 -10.08 7.57
C GLY A 132 -4.16 -10.42 6.09
N LEU A 133 -5.28 -10.78 5.45
CA LEU A 133 -5.39 -11.02 4.02
C LEU A 133 -6.40 -10.05 3.40
N TRP A 134 -6.05 -9.42 2.28
CA TRP A 134 -6.98 -8.69 1.44
C TRP A 134 -8.01 -9.65 0.80
N GLY A 135 -9.07 -9.09 0.22
CA GLY A 135 -10.11 -9.89 -0.47
C GLY A 135 -9.58 -10.70 -1.67
N ASN A 136 -8.42 -10.34 -2.23
CA ASN A 136 -7.74 -11.08 -3.31
C ASN A 136 -6.80 -12.18 -2.78
N GLY A 137 -6.71 -12.38 -1.46
CA GLY A 137 -5.84 -13.36 -0.81
C GLY A 137 -4.40 -12.90 -0.57
N SER A 138 -4.00 -11.71 -1.02
CA SER A 138 -2.69 -11.14 -0.71
C SER A 138 -2.59 -10.77 0.76
N SER A 139 -1.46 -11.08 1.41
CA SER A 139 -1.21 -10.68 2.79
C SER A 139 -0.88 -9.21 2.92
N PHE A 140 -1.22 -8.61 4.06
CA PHE A 140 -0.77 -7.28 4.45
C PHE A 140 -0.30 -7.27 5.89
N ASP A 141 0.57 -6.30 6.19
CA ASP A 141 1.17 -6.13 7.51
C ASP A 141 1.67 -4.68 7.64
N PHE A 142 1.09 -3.88 8.54
CA PHE A 142 1.45 -2.47 8.69
C PHE A 142 1.15 -1.90 10.07
N TRP A 143 1.79 -0.77 10.40
CA TRP A 143 1.50 -0.04 11.64
C TRP A 143 0.15 0.65 11.55
N ALA A 144 -0.73 0.39 12.51
CA ALA A 144 -2.06 0.99 12.63
C ALA A 144 -2.25 1.57 14.04
N LEU A 145 -2.08 2.88 14.17
CA LEU A 145 -1.95 3.58 15.45
C LEU A 145 -2.81 4.83 15.52
N LYS A 146 -3.10 5.29 16.75
CA LYS A 146 -3.47 6.68 16.97
C LYS A 146 -2.23 7.56 16.85
N GLU A 147 -2.34 8.75 16.27
CA GLU A 147 -1.20 9.68 16.17
C GLU A 147 -0.65 10.07 17.57
N SER A 148 -1.53 10.12 18.58
CA SER A 148 -1.14 10.35 19.99
C SER A 148 -0.19 9.28 20.53
N ASP A 149 -0.36 8.02 20.11
CA ASP A 149 0.44 6.87 20.58
C ASP A 149 1.86 6.97 20.05
N LEU A 150 2.00 7.39 18.78
CA LEU A 150 3.30 7.67 18.17
C LEU A 150 4.03 8.81 18.91
N SER A 151 3.31 9.89 19.23
CA SER A 151 3.90 11.07 19.91
C SER A 151 4.30 10.79 21.37
N SER A 152 3.57 9.90 22.04
CA SER A 152 3.86 9.50 23.43
C SER A 152 4.87 8.37 23.54
N GLY A 153 5.18 7.70 22.42
CA GLY A 153 6.02 6.50 22.39
C GLY A 153 5.36 5.28 23.03
N ASN A 154 4.06 5.33 23.31
CA ASN A 154 3.31 4.25 23.92
C ASN A 154 2.42 3.57 22.87
N VAL A 155 2.89 2.46 22.33
CA VAL A 155 2.15 1.69 21.34
C VAL A 155 1.13 0.78 22.05
N SER A 156 -0.16 1.09 21.85
CA SER A 156 -1.26 0.29 22.37
C SER A 156 -1.30 -1.11 21.76
N SER A 157 -1.67 -2.12 22.57
CA SER A 157 -2.03 -3.46 22.09
C SER A 157 -3.49 -3.58 21.69
N VAL A 158 -4.28 -2.51 21.87
CA VAL A 158 -5.70 -2.42 21.50
C VAL A 158 -5.82 -1.61 20.22
N LEU A 159 -6.52 -2.18 19.23
CA LEU A 159 -6.80 -1.52 17.95
C LEU A 159 -7.54 -0.20 18.19
N PRO A 160 -7.13 0.92 17.55
CA PRO A 160 -7.88 2.17 17.65
C PRO A 160 -9.35 1.99 17.24
N ASP A 161 -10.29 2.47 18.06
CA ASP A 161 -11.75 2.33 17.82
C ASP A 161 -12.24 2.94 16.50
N ASN A 162 -11.46 3.87 15.95
CA ASN A 162 -11.65 4.53 14.66
C ASN A 162 -11.36 3.61 13.45
N ILE A 163 -10.78 2.43 13.68
CA ILE A 163 -10.48 1.44 12.64
C ILE A 163 -11.50 0.31 12.71
N ARG A 164 -12.31 0.17 11.67
CA ARG A 164 -13.33 -0.86 11.51
C ARG A 164 -12.88 -1.91 10.53
N LEU A 165 -12.88 -3.15 11.00
CA LEU A 165 -12.48 -4.32 10.22
C LEU A 165 -13.73 -5.00 9.63
N HIS A 166 -13.82 -5.04 8.31
CA HIS A 166 -14.89 -5.67 7.56
C HIS A 166 -14.40 -7.02 7.03
N SER A 167 -14.95 -8.10 7.57
CA SER A 167 -14.61 -9.44 7.10
C SER A 167 -15.22 -9.70 5.73
N VAL A 168 -14.38 -9.89 4.71
CA VAL A 168 -14.76 -10.31 3.38
C VAL A 168 -14.37 -11.77 3.21
N SER A 169 -15.32 -12.61 2.82
CA SER A 169 -15.02 -13.99 2.46
C SER A 169 -14.15 -14.00 1.20
N VAL A 170 -12.89 -14.40 1.34
CA VAL A 170 -12.04 -14.68 0.17
C VAL A 170 -12.69 -15.84 -0.58
N PRO A 171 -13.02 -15.70 -1.87
CA PRO A 171 -13.54 -16.81 -2.65
C PRO A 171 -12.54 -17.97 -2.56
N GLU A 172 -12.92 -19.06 -1.90
CA GLU A 172 -12.08 -20.24 -1.87
C GLU A 172 -11.81 -20.64 -3.33
N PRO A 173 -10.54 -20.77 -3.74
CA PRO A 173 -10.20 -20.96 -5.14
C PRO A 173 -10.63 -22.36 -5.58
N GLY A 174 -11.91 -22.54 -5.93
CA GLY A 174 -12.55 -23.74 -6.47
C GLY A 174 -12.10 -25.07 -5.85
N THR A 175 -11.53 -25.09 -4.66
CA THR A 175 -10.70 -26.21 -4.17
C THR A 175 -11.58 -27.42 -3.89
N PRO A 176 -12.79 -27.25 -3.31
CA PRO A 176 -13.77 -28.33 -3.24
C PRO A 176 -14.18 -28.83 -4.63
N LEU A 177 -14.38 -27.94 -5.59
CA LEU A 177 -14.79 -28.31 -6.95
C LEU A 177 -13.67 -29.08 -7.67
N LEU A 178 -12.43 -28.60 -7.60
CA LEU A 178 -11.25 -29.28 -8.17
C LEU A 178 -11.01 -30.63 -7.49
N PHE A 179 -11.20 -30.70 -6.17
CA PHE A 179 -11.15 -31.97 -5.45
C PHE A 179 -12.21 -32.95 -5.94
N LEU A 180 -13.46 -32.50 -6.11
CA LEU A 180 -14.54 -33.33 -6.63
C LEU A 180 -14.29 -33.78 -8.07
N ILE A 181 -13.76 -32.90 -8.93
CA ILE A 181 -13.37 -33.25 -10.30
C ILE A 181 -12.23 -34.28 -10.29
N GLY A 182 -11.21 -34.07 -9.46
CA GLY A 182 -10.09 -35.02 -9.31
C GLY A 182 -10.54 -36.39 -8.80
N LEU A 183 -11.49 -36.41 -7.84
CA LEU A 183 -12.10 -37.63 -7.33
C LEU A 183 -12.88 -38.36 -8.44
N ALA A 184 -13.69 -37.64 -9.20
CA ALA A 184 -14.49 -38.20 -10.30
C ALA A 184 -13.61 -38.83 -11.39
N ILE A 185 -12.52 -38.17 -11.80
CA ILE A 185 -11.55 -38.71 -12.77
C ILE A 185 -10.87 -39.97 -12.23
N THR A 186 -10.50 -39.98 -10.96
CA THR A 186 -9.87 -41.15 -10.31
C THR A 186 -10.82 -42.35 -10.28
N LEU A 187 -12.09 -42.14 -9.93
CA LEU A 187 -13.11 -43.18 -9.94
C LEU A 187 -13.37 -43.71 -11.35
N TYR A 188 -13.46 -42.83 -12.35
CA TYR A 188 -13.67 -43.21 -13.75
C TYR A 188 -12.53 -44.09 -14.29
N THR A 189 -11.28 -43.73 -14.01
CA THR A 189 -10.12 -44.52 -14.47
C THR A 189 -10.02 -45.87 -13.76
N ALA A 190 -10.39 -45.96 -12.48
CA ALA A 190 -10.46 -47.23 -11.75
C ALA A 190 -11.47 -48.21 -12.38
N GLN A 191 -12.65 -47.72 -12.78
CA GLN A 191 -13.66 -48.52 -13.47
C GLN A 191 -13.15 -49.06 -14.82
N PHE A 192 -12.45 -48.22 -15.60
CA PHE A 192 -11.93 -48.63 -16.90
C PHE A 192 -10.83 -49.70 -16.80
N LYS A 193 -9.96 -49.60 -15.79
CA LYS A 193 -8.90 -50.60 -15.53
C LYS A 193 -9.51 -51.98 -15.19
N SER A 194 -10.52 -52.00 -14.31
CA SER A 194 -11.22 -53.24 -13.93
C SER A 194 -11.80 -53.98 -15.15
N ASN A 195 -12.44 -53.25 -16.08
CA ASN A 195 -13.03 -53.84 -17.28
C ASN A 195 -12.00 -54.45 -18.25
N LYS A 196 -10.78 -53.89 -18.32
CA LYS A 196 -9.71 -54.41 -19.19
C LYS A 196 -9.14 -55.73 -18.68
N ASP A 197 -9.05 -55.90 -17.36
CA ASP A 197 -8.52 -57.13 -16.75
C ASP A 197 -9.47 -58.33 -16.91
N ILE A 198 -10.80 -58.08 -16.94
CA ILE A 198 -11.79 -59.14 -17.20
C ILE A 198 -11.66 -59.68 -18.63
N ARG A 199 -11.44 -58.83 -19.63
CA ARG A 199 -11.33 -59.24 -21.04
C ARG A 199 -10.08 -60.03 -21.40
N ARG A 200 -9.05 -60.08 -20.54
CA ARG A 200 -7.82 -60.86 -20.78
C ARG A 200 -7.91 -62.30 -20.29
N LYS A 201 -8.97 -62.67 -19.57
CA LYS A 201 -9.16 -64.01 -19.01
C LYS A 201 -10.06 -64.92 -19.87
N PHE A 202 -10.53 -64.42 -21.01
CA PHE A 202 -11.33 -65.13 -22.01
C PHE A 202 -10.64 -64.98 -23.37
#